data_AF-H9F4C7-F1
#
_entry.id   AF-H9F4C7-F1
#
_cell.length_a   1.000
_cell.length_b   1.000
_cell.length_c   1.000
_cell.angle_alpha   90.00
_cell.angle_beta   90.00
_cell.angle_gamma   90.00
#
_symmetry.space_group_name_H-M   'P 1'
#
loop_
_entity.id
_entity.type
_entity.pdbx_description
1 polymer ?
#
loop_
_entity_poly.entity_id
_entity_poly.type
_entity_poly.pdbx_seq_one_letter_code
_entity_poly.pdbx_strand_id
1 'polypeptide(L)'
;VGASLIVGGVDLTGPQLYSVHPHGSYSRLPFTALGSGQGEALAVLEDRFQPNMTLEAAQGLLVEAITAGILGDLGSGGNVDACVITKTGAKLLRTLSSPTEPVKRSGRYHFVPGTTAVLTQTVKPLTLELVEETVQAMEVE
;
A
#
# COMPACT_ATOMS: atom_id res chain seq x y z
N VAL A 1 -17.44 -0.14 -16.62
CA VAL A 1 -16.50 0.16 -15.51
C VAL A 1 -15.92 -1.17 -15.04
N GLY A 2 -14.59 -1.29 -14.92
CA GLY A 2 -13.89 -2.56 -14.62
C GLY A 2 -13.34 -2.65 -13.20
N ALA A 3 -13.97 -2.01 -12.22
CA ALA A 3 -13.47 -1.93 -10.85
C ALA A 3 -13.87 -3.18 -10.04
N SER A 4 -12.91 -3.79 -9.36
CA SER A 4 -13.12 -4.87 -8.41
C SER A 4 -12.75 -4.36 -7.02
N LEU A 5 -13.66 -4.46 -6.06
CA LEU A 5 -13.52 -3.83 -4.74
C LEU A 5 -13.66 -4.86 -3.62
N ILE A 6 -12.86 -4.69 -2.57
CA ILE A 6 -13.07 -5.32 -1.28
C ILE A 6 -13.52 -4.21 -0.32
N VAL A 7 -14.66 -4.40 0.33
CA VAL A 7 -15.23 -3.45 1.27
C VAL A 7 -15.32 -4.13 2.63
N GLY A 8 -14.58 -3.59 3.61
CA GLY A 8 -14.55 -4.12 4.97
C GLY A 8 -14.74 -2.99 5.99
N GLY A 9 -15.41 -3.29 7.09
CA GLY A 9 -15.66 -2.33 8.16
C GLY A 9 -16.27 -2.98 9.38
N VAL A 10 -16.50 -2.17 10.41
CA VAL A 10 -17.14 -2.58 11.65
C VAL A 10 -18.33 -1.66 11.91
N ASP A 11 -19.51 -2.26 12.04
CA ASP A 11 -20.74 -1.54 12.40
C ASP A 11 -21.26 -1.99 13.79
N LEU A 12 -22.48 -1.57 14.15
CA LEU A 12 -23.11 -1.95 15.41
C LEU A 12 -23.38 -3.46 15.53
N THR A 13 -23.54 -4.16 14.40
CA THR A 13 -23.77 -5.61 14.35
C THR A 13 -22.47 -6.40 14.41
N GLY A 14 -21.35 -5.81 13.99
CA GLY A 14 -20.01 -6.39 14.08
C GLY A 14 -19.14 -6.13 12.85
N PRO A 15 -18.00 -6.85 12.74
CA PRO A 15 -17.14 -6.79 11.56
C PRO A 15 -17.83 -7.44 10.36
N GLN A 16 -17.76 -6.79 9.20
CA GLN A 16 -18.30 -7.29 7.93
C GLN A 16 -17.29 -7.08 6.81
N LEU A 17 -17.21 -8.06 5.91
CA LEU A 17 -16.31 -8.05 4.76
C LEU A 17 -17.08 -8.50 3.51
N TYR A 18 -16.97 -7.72 2.44
CA TYR A 18 -17.62 -7.92 1.17
C TYR A 18 -16.61 -7.88 0.02
N SER A 19 -16.81 -8.74 -0.97
CA SER A 19 -16.23 -8.56 -2.31
C SER A 19 -17.30 -8.01 -3.24
N VAL A 20 -16.93 -7.09 -4.12
CA VAL A 20 -17.78 -6.52 -5.17
C VAL A 20 -17.06 -6.66 -6.50
N HIS A 21 -17.64 -7.45 -7.40
CA HIS A 21 -17.08 -7.68 -8.73
C HIS A 21 -17.54 -6.61 -9.73
N PRO A 22 -16.82 -6.40 -10.85
CA PRO A 22 -17.11 -5.32 -11.79
C PRO A 22 -18.52 -5.31 -12.39
N HIS A 23 -19.19 -6.46 -12.43
CA HIS A 23 -20.55 -6.61 -12.95
C HIS A 23 -21.63 -6.37 -11.88
N GLY A 24 -21.25 -5.98 -10.66
CA GLY A 24 -22.16 -5.63 -9.58
C GLY A 24 -22.57 -6.78 -8.66
N SER A 25 -22.09 -8.00 -8.88
CA SER A 25 -22.27 -9.06 -7.90
C SER A 25 -21.46 -8.77 -6.65
N TYR A 26 -22.01 -9.17 -5.51
CA TYR A 26 -21.34 -9.03 -4.22
C TYR A 26 -21.55 -10.28 -3.36
N SER A 27 -20.55 -10.58 -2.54
CA SER A 27 -20.56 -11.72 -1.62
C SER A 27 -20.04 -11.29 -0.26
N ARG A 28 -20.69 -11.77 0.82
CA ARG A 28 -20.23 -11.58 2.19
C ARG A 28 -19.46 -12.80 2.65
N LEU A 29 -18.18 -12.64 2.99
CA LEU A 29 -17.24 -13.74 3.22
C LEU A 29 -16.33 -13.43 4.40
N PRO A 30 -15.83 -14.44 5.14
CA PRO A 30 -14.89 -14.23 6.24
C PRO A 30 -13.50 -13.75 5.77
N PHE A 31 -13.09 -14.13 4.56
CA PHE A 31 -11.87 -13.69 3.89
C PHE A 31 -12.07 -13.70 2.38
N THR A 32 -11.27 -12.93 1.65
CA THR A 32 -11.27 -12.91 0.18
C THR A 32 -9.99 -12.24 -0.32
N ALA A 33 -9.57 -12.56 -1.55
CA ALA A 33 -8.52 -11.84 -2.26
C ALA A 33 -9.02 -11.55 -3.68
N LEU A 34 -8.67 -10.37 -4.20
CA LEU A 34 -8.99 -9.94 -5.57
C LEU A 34 -7.70 -9.40 -6.22
N GLY A 35 -7.60 -9.52 -7.54
CA GLY A 35 -6.44 -9.05 -8.30
C GLY A 35 -5.79 -10.19 -9.10
N SER A 36 -4.63 -9.93 -9.70
CA SER A 36 -3.90 -10.94 -10.47
C SER A 36 -3.33 -12.05 -9.58
N GLY A 37 -2.72 -11.70 -8.43
CA GLY A 37 -2.17 -12.67 -7.45
C GLY A 37 -3.18 -13.26 -6.47
N GLN A 38 -4.48 -13.26 -6.83
CA GLN A 38 -5.54 -13.72 -5.92
C GLN A 38 -5.52 -15.24 -5.70
N GLY A 39 -5.05 -16.04 -6.66
CA GLY A 39 -5.02 -17.49 -6.55
C GLY A 39 -4.04 -17.96 -5.48
N GLU A 40 -2.87 -17.32 -5.44
CA GLU A 40 -1.78 -17.56 -4.50
C GLU A 40 -2.19 -17.11 -3.09
N ALA A 41 -2.79 -15.92 -2.98
CA ALA A 41 -3.28 -15.42 -1.71
C ALA A 41 -4.40 -16.29 -1.13
N LEU A 42 -5.36 -16.71 -1.97
CA LEU A 42 -6.44 -17.61 -1.54
C LEU A 42 -5.90 -18.98 -1.11
N ALA A 43 -4.89 -19.53 -1.76
CA ALA A 43 -4.31 -20.81 -1.36
C ALA A 43 -3.78 -20.77 0.10
N VAL A 44 -3.14 -19.69 0.50
CA VAL A 44 -2.66 -19.49 1.88
C VAL A 44 -3.82 -19.25 2.85
N LEU A 45 -4.80 -18.44 2.45
CA LEU A 45 -5.97 -18.16 3.28
C LEU A 45 -6.79 -19.42 3.54
N GLU A 46 -7.05 -20.25 2.53
CA GLU A 46 -7.80 -21.50 2.67
C GLU A 46 -7.08 -22.53 3.56
N ASP A 47 -5.75 -22.60 3.50
CA ASP A 47 -4.95 -23.54 4.29
C ASP A 47 -4.90 -23.17 5.79
N ARG A 48 -4.76 -21.87 6.10
CA ARG A 48 -4.37 -21.41 7.45
C ARG A 48 -5.43 -20.61 8.19
N PHE A 49 -6.50 -20.18 7.52
CA PHE A 49 -7.55 -19.39 8.16
C PHE A 49 -8.24 -20.18 9.27
N GLN A 50 -8.49 -19.49 10.39
CA GLN A 50 -9.31 -20.00 11.48
C GLN A 50 -10.38 -18.96 11.86
N PRO A 51 -11.59 -19.38 12.25
CA PRO A 51 -12.58 -18.45 12.76
C PRO A 51 -12.09 -17.83 14.08
N ASN A 52 -12.35 -16.53 14.26
CA ASN A 52 -12.04 -15.78 15.49
C ASN A 52 -10.55 -15.75 15.88
N MET A 53 -9.65 -15.60 14.89
CA MET A 53 -8.21 -15.41 15.14
C MET A 53 -7.93 -14.17 15.99
N THR A 54 -6.82 -14.20 16.72
CA THR A 54 -6.27 -13.00 17.37
C THR A 54 -5.78 -12.02 16.31
N LEU A 55 -5.71 -10.74 16.68
CA LEU A 55 -5.27 -9.68 15.77
C LEU A 55 -3.84 -9.92 15.25
N GLU A 56 -2.94 -10.39 16.11
CA GLU A 56 -1.55 -10.69 15.75
C GLU A 56 -1.47 -11.88 14.77
N ALA A 57 -2.24 -12.95 15.02
CA ALA A 57 -2.30 -14.10 14.12
C ALA A 57 -2.89 -13.72 12.75
N ALA A 58 -3.94 -12.89 12.74
CA ALA A 58 -4.56 -12.39 11.52
C ALA A 58 -3.59 -11.49 10.71
N GLN A 59 -2.80 -10.65 11.39
CA GLN A 59 -1.76 -9.86 10.74
C GLN A 59 -0.66 -10.73 10.13
N GLY A 60 -0.19 -11.75 10.84
CA GLY A 60 0.77 -12.72 10.32
C GLY A 60 0.24 -13.43 9.08
N LEU A 61 -0.99 -13.95 9.14
CA LEU A 61 -1.63 -14.61 8.01
C LEU A 61 -1.82 -13.68 6.80
N LEU A 62 -2.20 -12.42 7.03
CA LEU A 62 -2.29 -11.41 5.97
C LEU A 62 -0.94 -11.20 5.27
N VAL A 63 0.13 -11.07 6.05
CA VAL A 63 1.49 -10.91 5.50
C VAL A 63 1.87 -12.13 4.66
N GLU A 64 1.62 -13.34 5.15
CA GLU A 64 1.90 -14.57 4.41
C GLU A 64 1.12 -14.64 3.09
N ALA A 65 -0.19 -14.35 3.12
CA ALA A 65 -1.05 -14.42 1.94
C ALA A 65 -0.64 -13.41 0.85
N ILE A 66 -0.37 -12.16 1.23
CA ILE A 66 0.08 -11.14 0.27
C ILE A 66 1.52 -11.44 -0.20
N THR A 67 2.39 -11.96 0.66
CA THR A 67 3.74 -12.37 0.25
C THR A 67 3.71 -13.50 -0.77
N ALA A 68 2.80 -14.47 -0.63
CA ALA A 68 2.60 -15.51 -1.64
C ALA A 68 2.16 -14.91 -2.99
N GLY A 69 1.25 -13.94 -3.00
CA GLY A 69 0.89 -13.19 -4.20
C GLY A 69 2.07 -12.42 -4.81
N ILE A 70 2.86 -11.71 -3.99
CA ILE A 70 4.05 -10.98 -4.45
C ILE A 70 5.10 -11.89 -5.08
N LEU A 71 5.33 -13.08 -4.52
CA LEU A 71 6.36 -14.01 -5.00
C LEU A 71 5.85 -14.91 -6.14
N GLY A 72 4.54 -15.13 -6.24
CA GLY A 72 3.93 -16.04 -7.21
C GLY A 72 3.34 -15.36 -8.46
N ASP A 73 2.97 -14.07 -8.38
CA ASP A 73 2.39 -13.32 -9.49
C ASP A 73 3.32 -12.20 -9.99
N LEU A 74 3.53 -12.11 -11.31
CA LEU A 74 4.35 -11.08 -11.94
C LEU A 74 3.70 -9.68 -11.91
N GLY A 75 2.36 -9.64 -11.82
CA GLY A 75 1.60 -8.40 -11.71
C GLY A 75 1.56 -7.81 -10.30
N SER A 76 2.06 -8.53 -9.31
CA SER A 76 2.03 -8.16 -7.89
C SER A 76 3.45 -7.98 -7.36
N GLY A 77 3.68 -7.00 -6.49
CA GLY A 77 5.03 -6.71 -5.99
C GLY A 77 5.09 -5.56 -4.99
N GLY A 78 6.31 -5.26 -4.54
CA GLY A 78 6.57 -4.17 -3.58
C GLY A 78 6.41 -4.61 -2.13
N ASN A 79 5.86 -3.72 -1.31
CA ASN A 79 5.68 -3.92 0.13
C ASN A 79 4.24 -4.33 0.46
N VAL A 80 4.05 -4.96 1.61
CA VAL A 80 2.75 -5.30 2.17
C VAL A 80 2.26 -4.15 3.05
N ASP A 81 1.14 -3.55 2.66
CA ASP A 81 0.40 -2.61 3.50
C ASP A 81 -0.76 -3.32 4.19
N ALA A 82 -1.04 -2.96 5.44
CA ALA A 82 -2.16 -3.50 6.20
C ALA A 82 -3.02 -2.37 6.79
N CYS A 83 -4.33 -2.60 6.87
CA CYS A 83 -5.24 -1.70 7.58
C CYS A 83 -6.00 -2.50 8.63
N VAL A 84 -5.87 -2.11 9.89
CA VAL A 84 -6.55 -2.74 11.01
C VAL A 84 -7.74 -1.89 11.37
N ILE A 85 -8.94 -2.47 11.28
CA ILE A 85 -10.19 -1.79 11.63
C ILE A 85 -10.82 -2.54 12.80
N THR A 86 -11.05 -1.83 13.90
CA THR A 86 -11.72 -2.35 15.10
C THR A 86 -12.90 -1.45 15.45
N LYS A 87 -13.64 -1.80 16.51
CA LYS A 87 -14.71 -0.94 17.03
C LYS A 87 -14.21 0.43 17.52
N THR A 88 -12.93 0.57 17.86
CA THR A 88 -12.37 1.82 18.38
C THR A 88 -11.87 2.75 17.29
N GLY A 89 -11.57 2.24 16.10
CA GLY A 89 -11.12 3.04 14.97
C GLY A 89 -10.37 2.24 13.92
N ALA A 90 -9.77 2.97 12.99
CA ALA A 90 -8.95 2.42 11.91
C ALA A 90 -7.48 2.84 12.07
N LYS A 91 -6.57 1.90 11.87
CA LYS A 91 -5.12 2.14 11.86
C LYS A 91 -4.53 1.62 10.56
N LEU A 92 -4.02 2.54 9.75
CA LEU A 92 -3.27 2.21 8.55
C LEU A 92 -1.80 1.94 8.90
N LEU A 93 -1.30 0.78 8.51
CA LEU A 93 0.08 0.34 8.67
C LEU A 93 0.70 0.22 7.28
N ARG A 94 1.40 1.28 6.85
CA ARG A 94 2.14 1.22 5.60
C ARG A 94 3.47 0.49 5.80
N THR A 95 3.80 -0.37 4.85
CA THR A 95 5.02 -1.18 4.83
C THR A 95 5.13 -2.02 6.09
N LEU A 96 4.11 -2.85 6.35
CA LEU A 96 4.13 -3.83 7.42
C LEU A 96 5.20 -4.90 7.17
N SER A 97 5.40 -5.30 5.92
CA SER A 97 6.44 -6.22 5.49
C SER A 97 7.02 -5.81 4.15
N SER A 98 8.33 -6.03 3.97
CA SER A 98 9.05 -5.79 2.73
C SER A 98 9.73 -7.10 2.32
N PRO A 99 9.04 -7.99 1.60
CA PRO A 99 9.60 -9.30 1.23
C PRO A 99 10.77 -9.19 0.25
N THR A 100 10.89 -8.06 -0.44
CA THR A 100 11.99 -7.79 -1.38
C THR A 100 12.89 -6.68 -0.84
N GLU A 101 14.18 -6.99 -0.70
CA GLU A 101 15.19 -6.00 -0.32
C GLU A 101 15.53 -5.12 -1.53
N PRO A 102 15.52 -3.77 -1.39
CA PRO A 102 15.91 -2.88 -2.47
C PRO A 102 17.34 -3.13 -2.93
N VAL A 103 17.52 -3.36 -4.23
CA VAL A 103 18.85 -3.57 -4.81
C VAL A 103 19.63 -2.26 -4.78
N LYS A 104 20.78 -2.26 -4.10
CA LYS A 104 21.72 -1.13 -4.14
C LYS A 104 22.40 -1.09 -5.50
N ARG A 105 22.36 0.06 -6.16
CA ARG A 105 23.11 0.28 -7.40
C ARG A 105 24.61 0.29 -7.10
N SER A 106 25.38 -0.49 -7.83
CA SER A 106 26.84 -0.56 -7.68
C SER A 106 27.56 0.64 -8.32
N GLY A 107 27.00 1.20 -9.39
CA GLY A 107 27.58 2.31 -10.14
C GLY A 107 26.86 3.63 -9.90
N ARG A 108 27.63 4.73 -9.93
CA ARG A 108 27.10 6.10 -9.92
C ARG A 108 27.14 6.67 -11.34
N TYR A 109 25.98 6.81 -11.97
CA TYR A 109 25.85 7.54 -13.23
C TYR A 109 25.51 8.98 -12.93
N HIS A 110 26.53 9.83 -12.95
CA HIS A 110 26.39 11.27 -12.79
C HIS A 110 27.17 11.95 -13.91
N PHE A 111 26.45 12.68 -14.76
CA PHE A 111 27.06 13.48 -15.80
C PHE A 111 27.25 14.91 -15.29
N VAL A 112 28.39 15.51 -15.61
CA VAL A 112 28.68 16.90 -15.25
C VAL A 112 27.71 17.85 -15.98
N PRO A 113 27.38 19.02 -15.42
CA PRO A 113 26.58 20.02 -16.13
C PRO A 113 27.19 20.36 -17.51
N GLY A 114 26.35 20.44 -18.54
CA GLY A 114 26.78 20.75 -19.92
C GLY A 114 26.94 19.53 -20.85
N THR A 115 26.75 18.30 -20.37
CA THR A 115 26.79 17.09 -21.22
C THR A 115 25.57 16.92 -22.14
N THR A 116 24.48 17.63 -21.89
CA THR A 116 23.24 17.57 -22.68
C THR A 116 23.14 18.81 -23.56
N ALA A 117 22.97 18.63 -24.87
CA ALA A 117 22.83 19.74 -25.81
C ALA A 117 21.51 20.51 -25.56
N VAL A 118 21.62 21.80 -25.26
CA VAL A 118 20.47 22.69 -25.03
C VAL A 118 20.24 23.53 -26.28
N LEU A 119 19.07 23.39 -26.92
CA LEU A 119 18.72 24.15 -28.13
C LEU A 119 18.25 25.58 -27.81
N THR A 120 17.47 25.75 -26.75
CA THR A 120 16.94 27.05 -26.33
C THR A 120 16.75 27.04 -24.83
N GLN A 121 17.10 28.13 -24.18
CA GLN A 121 16.91 28.33 -22.75
C GLN A 121 16.21 29.68 -22.52
N THR A 122 15.18 29.68 -21.67
CA THR A 122 14.52 30.91 -21.20
C THR A 122 14.54 30.90 -19.68
N VAL A 123 14.96 32.00 -19.08
CA VAL A 123 14.96 32.19 -17.63
C VAL A 123 14.03 33.35 -17.31
N LYS A 124 12.98 33.10 -16.53
CA LYS A 124 12.06 34.14 -16.06
C LYS A 124 12.29 34.36 -14.56
N PRO A 125 12.96 35.44 -14.16
CA PRO A 125 13.13 35.75 -12.75
C PRO A 125 11.77 36.04 -12.11
N LEU A 126 11.56 35.52 -10.90
CA LEU A 126 10.39 35.85 -10.08
C LEU A 126 10.74 37.11 -9.27
N THR A 127 9.98 38.18 -9.48
CA THR A 127 9.96 39.32 -8.56
C THR A 127 9.13 38.94 -7.34
N LEU A 128 9.78 38.43 -6.30
CA LEU A 128 9.19 38.21 -5.00
C LEU A 128 9.37 39.49 -4.18
N GLU A 129 8.27 40.15 -3.82
CA GLU A 129 8.26 41.16 -2.75
C GLU A 129 8.18 40.40 -1.42
N LEU A 130 9.16 40.60 -0.54
CA LEU A 130 9.13 40.05 0.81
C LEU A 130 8.04 40.79 1.59
N VAL A 131 6.83 40.21 1.65
CA VAL A 131 5.70 40.83 2.35
C VAL A 131 5.82 40.63 3.86
N GLU A 132 6.28 39.46 4.31
CA GLU A 132 6.39 39.16 5.73
C GLU A 132 7.41 38.03 5.97
N GLU A 133 8.27 38.19 6.98
CA GLU A 133 9.23 37.17 7.41
C GLU A 133 8.90 36.80 8.87
N THR A 134 8.35 35.59 9.08
CA THR A 134 8.10 35.07 10.42
C THR A 134 9.13 34.01 10.78
N VAL A 135 10.01 34.33 11.72
CA VAL A 135 10.98 33.38 12.28
C VAL A 135 10.31 32.60 13.41
N GLN A 136 10.09 31.30 13.22
CA GLN A 136 9.65 30.39 14.28
C GLN A 136 10.86 29.60 14.80
N ALA A 137 11.23 29.84 16.05
CA ALA A 137 12.19 29.00 16.74
C ALA A 137 11.48 27.71 17.21
N MET A 138 11.99 26.56 16.78
CA MET A 138 11.50 25.27 17.22
C MET A 138 12.38 24.82 18.39
N GLU A 139 11.83 24.77 19.60
CA GLU A 139 12.50 24.11 20.73
C GLU A 139 12.51 22.60 20.46
N VAL A 140 13.71 22.01 20.50
CA VAL A 140 13.92 20.57 20.38
C VAL A 140 14.13 20.05 21.80
N GLU A 141 13.13 19.34 22.34
CA GLU A 141 13.29 18.40 23.46
C GLU A 141 13.77 17.04 22.96
#